data_AF-A0A059XA14-F1
#
_entry.id   AF-A0A059XA14-F1
#
_cell.length_a   1.000
_cell.length_b   1.000
_cell.length_c   1.000
_cell.angle_alpha   90.00
_cell.angle_beta   90.00
_cell.angle_gamma   90.00
#
_symmetry.space_group_name_H-M   'P 1'
#
loop_
_entity.id
_entity.type
_entity.pdbx_description
1 polymer ?
#
loop_
_entity_poly.entity_id
_entity_poly.type
_entity_poly.pdbx_seq_one_letter_code
_entity_poly.pdbx_strand_id
1 'polypeptide(L)'
;MTLSVSLLPGGKMNFTEECTAFVASSGKMFVYANTSPYNGLLYCDGETFYELVIYGYGGTTLVHRIAFCNTDNGINGRLHREDQIITYGGEEYVRQDVPPDLSKVSIKPALRKVFRLFGFPEDKRYLYMSFNCKGPGYAMGYRLYVATDGVATRGLKTIPDTTLGSRTEYPTSEGVFVWMISPQGGSYINRWNGIDLKLLDSTQYDIHEMSNEYGIITAK
;
A
#
# COMPACT_ATOMS: atom_id res chain seq x y z
N MET A 1 12.67 -0.62 22.19
CA MET A 1 11.27 -1.03 22.46
C MET A 1 10.55 -0.88 21.13
N THR A 2 9.89 -1.92 20.60
CA THR A 2 9.38 -1.93 19.22
C THR A 2 7.97 -1.35 19.19
N LEU A 3 7.74 -0.33 18.34
CA LEU A 3 6.46 0.37 18.23
C LEU A 3 5.72 -0.01 16.93
N SER A 4 4.40 -0.07 16.99
CA SER A 4 3.53 -0.55 15.90
C SER A 4 2.48 0.48 15.54
N VAL A 5 2.37 0.80 14.25
CA VAL A 5 1.18 1.45 13.68
C VAL A 5 0.06 0.41 13.57
N SER A 6 -1.12 0.73 14.10
CA SER A 6 -2.34 -0.08 13.91
C SER A 6 -3.35 0.70 13.08
N LEU A 7 -3.72 0.14 11.93
CA LEU A 7 -4.83 0.63 11.11
C LEU A 7 -6.12 -0.01 11.61
N LEU A 8 -7.03 0.79 12.15
CA LEU A 8 -8.36 0.33 12.56
C LEU A 8 -9.28 0.20 11.32
N PRO A 9 -10.33 -0.65 11.38
CA PRO A 9 -11.39 -0.67 10.39
C PRO A 9 -11.90 0.76 10.13
N GLY A 10 -11.93 1.17 8.85
CA GLY A 10 -12.27 2.54 8.45
C GLY A 10 -11.09 3.52 8.29
N GLY A 11 -9.84 3.02 8.22
CA GLY A 11 -8.69 3.85 7.82
C GLY A 11 -8.18 4.80 8.90
N LYS A 12 -8.42 4.50 10.19
CA LYS A 12 -7.88 5.30 11.30
C LYS A 12 -6.50 4.80 11.69
N MET A 13 -5.55 5.72 11.91
CA MET A 13 -4.19 5.41 12.34
C MET A 13 -3.91 6.00 13.72
N ASN A 14 -3.26 5.22 14.59
CA ASN A 14 -2.68 5.71 15.84
C ASN A 14 -1.19 5.99 15.62
N PHE A 15 -0.75 7.22 15.86
CA PHE A 15 0.67 7.60 15.77
C PHE A 15 1.32 7.50 17.14
N THR A 16 2.54 6.97 17.19
CA THR A 16 3.36 6.85 18.40
C THR A 16 4.64 7.67 18.27
N GLU A 17 5.44 7.76 19.33
CA GLU A 17 6.64 8.61 19.51
C GLU A 17 7.77 8.45 18.46
N GLU A 18 7.67 7.52 17.50
CA GLU A 18 8.68 7.29 16.43
C GLU A 18 8.29 7.88 15.06
N CYS A 19 7.24 8.70 15.00
CA CYS A 19 6.86 9.42 13.79
C CYS A 19 7.61 10.75 13.68
N THR A 20 8.11 11.08 12.49
CA THR A 20 8.70 12.39 12.21
C THR A 20 7.71 13.23 11.41
N ALA A 21 7.34 14.40 11.93
CA ALA A 21 6.51 15.36 11.20
C ALA A 21 7.38 16.38 10.45
N PHE A 22 6.92 16.80 9.27
CA PHE A 22 7.48 17.92 8.51
C PHE A 22 6.35 18.89 8.23
N VAL A 23 6.46 20.14 8.65
CA VAL A 23 5.36 21.11 8.61
C VAL A 23 5.77 22.30 7.75
N ALA A 24 4.88 22.73 6.86
CA ALA A 24 5.02 23.96 6.08
C ALA A 24 4.40 25.16 6.82
N SER A 25 4.77 26.37 6.45
CA SER A 25 4.19 27.61 7.02
C SER A 25 2.67 27.72 6.82
N SER A 26 2.13 27.04 5.80
CA SER A 26 0.69 26.94 5.53
C SER A 26 -0.06 25.99 6.48
N GLY A 27 0.62 25.31 7.40
CA GLY A 27 0.02 24.35 8.35
C GLY A 27 -0.16 22.95 7.78
N LYS A 28 0.07 22.75 6.48
CA LYS A 28 0.17 21.43 5.85
C LYS A 28 1.35 20.66 6.42
N MET A 29 1.24 19.34 6.45
CA MET A 29 2.31 18.52 7.02
C MET A 29 2.49 17.18 6.30
N PHE A 30 3.69 16.64 6.42
CA PHE A 30 3.95 15.23 6.16
C PHE A 30 4.22 14.52 7.47
N VAL A 31 3.77 13.28 7.57
CA VAL A 31 4.13 12.40 8.68
C VAL A 31 4.83 11.18 8.11
N TYR A 32 6.08 11.02 8.50
CA TYR A 32 6.89 9.85 8.18
C TYR A 32 6.83 8.88 9.37
N ALA A 33 6.11 7.78 9.19
CA ALA A 33 6.03 6.70 10.17
C ALA A 33 7.10 5.66 9.83
N ASN A 34 8.09 5.50 10.71
CA ASN A 34 9.20 4.57 10.53
C ASN A 34 8.98 3.26 11.30
N THR A 35 7.81 2.63 11.14
CA THR A 35 7.44 1.45 11.95
C THR A 35 7.28 0.23 11.06
N SER A 36 8.24 -0.68 11.05
CA SER A 36 8.10 -1.98 10.35
C SER A 36 6.75 -2.66 10.69
N PRO A 37 5.98 -3.19 9.72
CA PRO A 37 6.29 -3.33 8.29
C PRO A 37 5.97 -2.07 7.44
N TYR A 38 5.55 -0.98 8.05
CA TYR A 38 5.18 0.30 7.44
C TYR A 38 6.28 1.35 7.53
N ASN A 39 7.00 1.53 6.42
CA ASN A 39 7.61 2.83 6.15
C ASN A 39 6.56 3.67 5.42
N GLY A 40 5.62 4.23 6.19
CA GLY A 40 4.50 5.00 5.66
C GLY A 40 4.86 6.48 5.52
N LEU A 41 4.54 7.10 4.39
CA LEU A 41 4.57 8.55 4.25
C LEU A 41 3.13 9.03 4.03
N LEU A 42 2.69 9.92 4.91
CA LEU A 42 1.38 10.55 4.84
C LEU A 42 1.54 12.04 4.56
N TYR A 43 0.56 12.61 3.89
CA TYR A 43 0.43 14.04 3.66
C TYR A 43 -0.88 14.54 4.25
N CYS A 44 -0.87 15.67 4.93
CA CYS A 44 -2.07 16.36 5.37
C CYS A 44 -2.11 17.74 4.72
N ASP A 45 -3.22 18.03 4.03
CA ASP A 45 -3.49 19.31 3.39
C ASP A 45 -4.00 20.39 4.35
N GLY A 46 -4.09 20.07 5.64
CA GLY A 46 -4.67 20.89 6.71
C GLY A 46 -5.97 20.31 7.26
N GLU A 47 -6.64 19.43 6.50
CA GLU A 47 -7.92 18.82 6.90
C GLU A 47 -7.89 17.30 6.77
N THR A 48 -7.40 16.79 5.64
CA THR A 48 -7.44 15.37 5.29
C THR A 48 -6.03 14.79 5.26
N PHE A 49 -5.85 13.63 5.90
CA PHE A 49 -4.63 12.84 5.74
C PHE A 49 -4.75 11.92 4.53
N TYR A 50 -3.78 12.00 3.64
CA TYR A 50 -3.64 11.19 2.44
C TYR A 50 -2.48 10.23 2.62
N GLU A 51 -2.71 8.98 2.27
CA GLU A 51 -1.66 8.01 2.12
C GLU A 51 -0.94 8.20 0.79
N LEU A 52 0.40 8.26 0.83
CA LEU A 52 1.21 8.48 -0.35
C LEU A 52 1.78 7.19 -0.90
N VAL A 53 1.85 7.12 -2.22
CA VAL A 53 2.52 6.04 -2.94
C VAL A 53 4.01 6.29 -2.92
N ILE A 54 4.76 5.48 -2.16
CA ILE A 54 6.22 5.43 -2.26
C ILE A 54 6.61 4.53 -3.44
N TYR A 55 7.40 5.07 -4.36
CA TYR A 55 7.85 4.37 -5.57
C TYR A 55 9.36 4.37 -5.79
N GLY A 56 10.10 5.12 -4.99
CA GLY A 56 11.55 5.05 -4.95
C GLY A 56 11.99 5.04 -3.50
N TYR A 57 12.79 4.05 -3.13
CA TYR A 57 13.44 3.98 -1.84
C TYR A 57 14.92 3.73 -2.06
N GLY A 58 15.76 4.60 -1.53
CA GLY A 58 17.21 4.47 -1.57
C GLY A 58 17.86 5.06 -0.34
N GLY A 59 19.18 4.88 -0.24
CA GLY A 59 19.98 5.34 0.89
C GLY A 59 20.32 4.22 1.88
N THR A 60 20.56 4.59 3.14
CA THR A 60 20.99 3.69 4.23
C THR A 60 19.90 3.56 5.28
N THR A 61 20.08 2.74 6.32
CA THR A 61 19.13 2.65 7.45
C THR A 61 18.93 3.96 8.21
N LEU A 62 19.85 4.92 8.06
CA LEU A 62 19.81 6.24 8.70
C LEU A 62 19.38 7.34 7.73
N VAL A 63 19.69 7.18 6.44
CA VAL A 63 19.46 8.19 5.40
C VAL A 63 18.50 7.61 4.37
N HIS A 64 17.27 8.10 4.36
CA HIS A 64 16.28 7.65 3.38
C HIS A 64 16.13 8.70 2.27
N ARG A 65 16.19 8.24 1.03
CA ARG A 65 15.80 8.99 -0.17
C ARG A 65 14.52 8.36 -0.69
N ILE A 66 13.42 9.06 -0.53
CA ILE A 66 12.09 8.56 -0.81
C ILE A 66 11.48 9.38 -1.94
N ALA A 67 11.13 8.74 -3.05
CA ALA A 67 10.31 9.32 -4.09
C ALA A 67 8.88 8.83 -3.92
N PHE A 68 7.92 9.76 -3.93
CA PHE A 68 6.53 9.46 -3.63
C PHE A 68 5.56 10.26 -4.49
N CYS A 69 4.31 9.82 -4.55
CA CYS A 69 3.22 10.49 -5.24
C CYS A 69 1.96 10.51 -4.39
N ASN A 70 1.30 11.66 -4.36
CA ASN A 70 -0.08 11.76 -3.92
C ASN A 70 -0.99 11.41 -5.10
N THR A 71 -1.76 10.34 -4.96
CA THR A 71 -2.64 9.85 -6.03
C THR A 71 -3.89 10.68 -6.24
N ASP A 72 -4.28 11.47 -5.24
CA ASP A 72 -5.47 12.31 -5.31
C ASP A 72 -5.28 13.53 -6.19
N ASN A 73 -4.11 14.15 -6.13
CA ASN A 73 -3.78 15.34 -6.93
C ASN A 73 -2.72 15.08 -8.01
N GLY A 74 -2.14 13.87 -8.06
CA GLY A 74 -1.14 13.47 -9.04
C GLY A 74 0.25 14.08 -8.85
N ILE A 75 0.47 14.86 -7.78
CA ILE A 75 1.75 15.54 -7.54
C ILE A 75 2.77 14.54 -7.01
N ASN A 76 3.96 14.58 -7.57
CA ASN A 76 5.10 13.81 -7.09
C ASN A 76 5.94 14.66 -6.13
N GLY A 77 6.53 14.01 -5.13
CA GLY A 77 7.46 14.62 -4.19
C GLY A 77 8.70 13.78 -3.99
N ARG A 78 9.70 14.40 -3.35
CA ARG A 78 10.91 13.74 -2.91
C ARG A 78 11.18 14.14 -1.46
N LEU A 79 11.48 13.15 -0.63
CA LEU A 79 11.95 13.33 0.72
C LEU A 79 13.41 12.87 0.76
N HIS A 80 14.30 13.78 1.14
CA HIS A 80 15.67 13.47 1.50
C HIS A 80 15.80 13.66 3.01
N ARG A 81 15.96 12.56 3.74
CA ARG A 81 15.97 12.60 5.21
C ARG A 81 17.15 13.41 5.77
N GLU A 82 18.29 13.45 5.05
CA GLU A 82 19.46 14.26 5.40
C GLU A 82 19.15 15.75 5.49
N ASP A 83 18.33 16.25 4.56
CA ASP A 83 18.06 17.68 4.44
C ASP A 83 17.03 18.16 5.48
N GLN A 84 16.37 17.23 6.19
CA GLN A 84 15.24 17.49 7.10
C GLN A 84 14.13 18.36 6.48
N ILE A 85 14.11 18.43 5.15
CA ILE A 85 13.20 19.25 4.35
C ILE A 85 12.52 18.35 3.33
N ILE A 86 11.22 18.52 3.17
CA ILE A 86 10.47 18.00 2.02
C ILE A 86 10.13 19.18 1.13
N THR A 87 10.36 19.04 -0.17
CA THR A 87 9.83 19.98 -1.17
C THR A 87 8.68 19.32 -1.91
N TYR A 88 7.49 19.90 -1.83
CA TYR A 88 6.29 19.35 -2.45
C TYR A 88 5.32 20.47 -2.83
N GLY A 89 4.81 20.44 -4.08
CA GLY A 89 3.85 21.44 -4.56
C GLY A 89 4.38 22.88 -4.56
N GLY A 90 5.70 23.08 -4.60
CA GLY A 90 6.33 24.40 -4.50
C GLY A 90 6.50 24.95 -3.07
N GLU A 91 6.11 24.17 -2.06
CA GLU A 91 6.31 24.50 -0.64
C GLU A 91 7.45 23.66 -0.03
N GLU A 92 8.12 24.23 0.97
CA GLU A 92 9.10 23.54 1.81
C GLU A 92 8.48 23.20 3.17
N TYR A 93 8.75 21.98 3.64
CA TYR A 93 8.25 21.44 4.90
C TYR A 93 9.44 21.12 5.78
N VAL A 94 9.49 21.70 6.98
CA VAL A 94 10.63 21.57 7.90
C VAL A 94 10.28 20.57 9.01
N ARG A 95 11.24 19.74 9.39
CA ARG A 95 11.07 18.78 10.48
C ARG A 95 10.64 19.45 11.80
N GLN A 96 9.73 18.80 12.53
CA GLN A 96 9.36 19.14 13.90
C GLN A 96 9.44 17.91 14.82
N ASP A 97 9.86 18.12 16.07
CA ASP A 97 10.12 17.04 17.04
C ASP A 97 8.87 16.54 17.78
N VAL A 98 7.76 17.29 17.73
CA VAL A 98 6.49 16.89 18.35
C VAL A 98 5.39 17.01 17.30
N PRO A 99 4.86 15.89 16.77
CA PRO A 99 3.67 15.97 15.94
C PRO A 99 2.49 16.52 16.77
N PRO A 100 1.49 17.14 16.12
CA PRO A 100 0.20 17.43 16.76
C PRO A 100 -0.36 16.16 17.43
N ASP A 101 -1.35 16.30 18.32
CA ASP A 101 -2.11 15.14 18.80
C ASP A 101 -2.81 14.47 17.59
N LEU A 102 -2.17 13.44 17.05
CA LEU A 102 -2.65 12.61 15.94
C LEU A 102 -3.34 11.36 16.45
N SER A 103 -3.78 11.33 17.72
CA SER A 103 -4.28 10.13 18.39
C SER A 103 -5.32 9.37 17.56
N LYS A 104 -6.15 10.05 16.76
CA LYS A 104 -7.00 9.44 15.72
C LYS A 104 -7.24 10.40 14.55
N VAL A 105 -6.66 10.11 13.39
CA VAL A 105 -7.01 10.81 12.13
C VAL A 105 -7.55 9.81 11.10
N SER A 106 -8.51 10.26 10.30
CA SER A 106 -9.02 9.49 9.16
C SER A 106 -8.05 9.66 7.99
N ILE A 107 -7.65 8.55 7.38
CA ILE A 107 -6.73 8.55 6.24
C ILE A 107 -7.48 8.16 4.98
N LYS A 108 -7.31 8.95 3.93
CA LYS A 108 -7.70 8.60 2.58
C LYS A 108 -6.62 7.70 1.96
N PRO A 109 -6.94 6.46 1.57
CA PRO A 109 -5.96 5.55 0.99
C PRO A 109 -5.42 6.04 -0.35
N ALA A 110 -4.20 5.62 -0.66
CA ALA A 110 -3.65 5.77 -2.00
C ALA A 110 -4.50 5.00 -3.03
N LEU A 111 -4.66 5.56 -4.22
CA LEU A 111 -5.34 4.89 -5.32
C LEU A 111 -4.52 3.68 -5.79
N ARG A 112 -5.17 2.52 -5.76
CA ARG A 112 -4.60 1.24 -6.20
C ARG A 112 -5.40 0.68 -7.36
N LYS A 113 -4.72 -0.07 -8.23
CA LYS A 113 -5.29 -0.75 -9.39
C LYS A 113 -5.16 -2.25 -9.21
N VAL A 114 -6.21 -2.96 -9.59
CA VAL A 114 -6.20 -4.42 -9.63
C VAL A 114 -5.26 -4.86 -10.75
N PHE A 115 -4.28 -5.67 -10.40
CA PHE A 115 -3.39 -6.32 -11.35
C PHE A 115 -4.01 -7.61 -11.87
N ARG A 116 -4.47 -8.46 -10.96
CA ARG A 116 -5.06 -9.77 -11.27
C ARG A 116 -6.15 -10.09 -10.26
N LEU A 117 -7.19 -10.73 -10.75
CA LEU A 117 -8.31 -11.24 -9.97
C LEU A 117 -8.49 -12.72 -10.31
N PHE A 118 -8.65 -13.53 -9.28
CA PHE A 118 -8.86 -14.96 -9.39
C PHE A 118 -10.07 -15.38 -8.57
N GLY A 119 -10.86 -16.30 -9.12
CA GLY A 119 -12.00 -16.92 -8.44
C GLY A 119 -11.62 -18.29 -7.91
N PHE A 120 -12.10 -18.59 -6.70
CA PHE A 120 -12.09 -19.95 -6.19
C PHE A 120 -13.17 -20.77 -6.93
N PRO A 121 -12.91 -22.05 -7.28
CA PRO A 121 -13.86 -22.83 -8.07
C PRO A 121 -15.18 -23.16 -7.36
N GLU A 122 -15.16 -23.26 -6.03
CA GLU A 122 -16.26 -23.85 -5.24
C GLU A 122 -16.96 -22.87 -4.28
N ASP A 123 -16.49 -21.62 -4.18
CA ASP A 123 -17.10 -20.63 -3.30
C ASP A 123 -17.01 -19.21 -3.89
N LYS A 124 -17.81 -18.28 -3.34
CA LYS A 124 -17.82 -16.86 -3.70
C LYS A 124 -16.60 -16.10 -3.14
N ARG A 125 -15.45 -16.78 -3.06
CA ARG A 125 -14.19 -16.13 -2.69
C ARG A 125 -13.41 -15.75 -3.92
N TYR A 126 -12.63 -14.72 -3.72
CA TYR A 126 -11.75 -14.14 -4.71
C TYR A 126 -10.38 -13.98 -4.09
N LEU A 127 -9.35 -14.17 -4.90
CA LEU A 127 -8.00 -13.76 -4.59
C LEU A 127 -7.63 -12.68 -5.58
N TYR A 128 -7.21 -11.51 -5.11
CA TYR A 128 -6.77 -10.46 -6.02
C TYR A 128 -5.46 -9.83 -5.58
N MET A 129 -4.73 -9.40 -6.59
CA MET A 129 -3.48 -8.69 -6.46
C MET A 129 -3.68 -7.26 -6.93
N SER A 130 -3.21 -6.30 -6.15
CA SER A 130 -3.24 -4.89 -6.54
C SER A 130 -1.88 -4.23 -6.44
N PHE A 131 -1.72 -3.12 -7.15
CA PHE A 131 -0.53 -2.27 -7.16
C PHE A 131 -0.94 -0.80 -7.10
N ASN A 132 -0.02 0.07 -6.70
CA ASN A 132 -0.27 1.51 -6.68
C ASN A 132 -0.45 2.05 -8.11
N CYS A 133 -1.29 3.08 -8.30
CA CYS A 133 -1.72 3.54 -9.64
C CYS A 133 -0.60 4.00 -10.60
N LYS A 134 0.65 4.14 -10.13
CA LYS A 134 1.84 4.48 -10.94
C LYS A 134 2.39 3.33 -11.78
N GLY A 135 1.93 2.08 -11.58
CA GLY A 135 2.32 0.95 -12.41
C GLY A 135 3.03 -0.19 -11.66
N PRO A 136 3.10 -1.38 -12.25
CA PRO A 136 4.08 -2.40 -11.84
C PRO A 136 5.50 -1.80 -11.99
N GLY A 137 6.44 -2.20 -11.13
CA GLY A 137 7.81 -1.65 -11.04
C GLY A 137 8.00 -0.54 -10.03
N TYR A 138 6.90 0.13 -9.63
CA TYR A 138 6.92 1.35 -8.82
C TYR A 138 6.26 1.20 -7.45
N ALA A 139 5.95 -0.03 -7.04
CA ALA A 139 5.46 -0.31 -5.70
C ALA A 139 6.49 -1.15 -4.95
N MET A 140 6.49 -1.08 -3.62
CA MET A 140 7.19 -2.04 -2.75
C MET A 140 6.63 -3.49 -2.85
N GLY A 141 5.90 -3.81 -3.92
CA GLY A 141 5.25 -5.09 -4.18
C GLY A 141 3.77 -4.98 -4.51
N TYR A 142 3.19 -6.08 -4.99
CA TYR A 142 1.75 -6.29 -5.11
C TYR A 142 1.17 -6.59 -3.72
N ARG A 143 -0.04 -6.12 -3.43
CA ARG A 143 -0.75 -6.57 -2.23
C ARG A 143 -1.73 -7.68 -2.57
N LEU A 144 -1.67 -8.75 -1.80
CA LEU A 144 -2.50 -9.93 -1.94
C LEU A 144 -3.68 -9.85 -0.97
N TYR A 145 -4.88 -10.07 -1.48
CA TYR A 145 -6.10 -10.17 -0.69
C TYR A 145 -6.80 -11.50 -0.99
N VAL A 146 -7.40 -12.12 0.03
CA VAL A 146 -8.46 -13.11 -0.13
C VAL A 146 -9.73 -12.46 0.39
N ALA A 147 -10.75 -12.40 -0.47
CA ALA A 147 -11.98 -11.70 -0.19
C ALA A 147 -13.19 -12.60 -0.45
N THR A 148 -14.29 -12.34 0.23
CA THR A 148 -15.59 -12.93 -0.08
C THR A 148 -16.47 -11.82 -0.65
N ASP A 149 -17.35 -12.15 -1.60
CA ASP A 149 -18.29 -11.21 -2.22
C ASP A 149 -19.00 -10.33 -1.18
N GLY A 150 -18.84 -9.00 -1.29
CA GLY A 150 -19.45 -8.01 -0.39
C GLY A 150 -18.85 -7.93 1.02
N VAL A 151 -17.78 -8.66 1.32
CA VAL A 151 -17.14 -8.68 2.65
C VAL A 151 -15.80 -7.95 2.59
N ALA A 152 -15.63 -6.97 3.48
CA ALA A 152 -14.35 -6.31 3.69
C ALA A 152 -13.32 -7.31 4.27
N THR A 153 -12.18 -7.46 3.61
CA THR A 153 -11.11 -8.36 4.07
C THR A 153 -9.78 -7.66 4.20
N ARG A 154 -8.93 -8.21 5.06
CA ARG A 154 -7.59 -7.69 5.31
C ARG A 154 -6.61 -8.20 4.25
N GLY A 155 -5.69 -7.34 3.82
CA GLY A 155 -4.56 -7.70 2.99
C GLY A 155 -3.67 -8.69 3.72
N LEU A 156 -3.33 -9.76 3.02
CA LEU A 156 -2.61 -10.90 3.61
C LEU A 156 -1.10 -10.73 3.53
N LYS A 157 -0.60 -10.14 2.45
CA LYS A 157 0.84 -10.06 2.17
C LYS A 157 1.18 -9.01 1.12
N THR A 158 2.34 -8.39 1.27
CA THR A 158 3.03 -7.68 0.20
C THR A 158 3.98 -8.63 -0.51
N ILE A 159 3.79 -8.79 -1.82
CA ILE A 159 4.54 -9.68 -2.72
C ILE A 159 5.52 -8.82 -3.53
N PRO A 160 6.85 -9.05 -3.44
CA PRO A 160 7.82 -8.27 -4.21
C PRO A 160 7.62 -8.42 -5.72
N ASP A 161 7.97 -7.38 -6.46
CA ASP A 161 7.79 -7.29 -7.92
C ASP A 161 8.86 -8.07 -8.72
N THR A 162 9.52 -9.04 -8.10
CA THR A 162 10.75 -9.66 -8.62
C THR A 162 10.53 -10.96 -9.38
N THR A 163 9.30 -11.36 -9.68
CA THR A 163 9.00 -12.75 -10.08
C THR A 163 8.53 -12.90 -11.52
N LEU A 164 9.38 -12.48 -12.46
CA LEU A 164 9.29 -12.97 -13.84
C LEU A 164 9.99 -14.34 -13.93
N GLY A 165 9.28 -15.35 -14.42
CA GLY A 165 9.85 -16.63 -14.84
C GLY A 165 10.16 -17.67 -13.75
N SER A 166 9.91 -17.38 -12.47
CA SER A 166 10.08 -18.36 -11.38
C SER A 166 8.75 -18.68 -10.73
N ARG A 167 8.52 -19.98 -10.45
CA ARG A 167 7.45 -20.40 -9.54
C ARG A 167 7.82 -19.92 -8.14
N THR A 168 6.99 -19.06 -7.56
CA THR A 168 7.20 -18.52 -6.23
C THR A 168 6.02 -18.82 -5.34
N GLU A 169 6.32 -19.23 -4.10
CA GLU A 169 5.34 -19.48 -3.07
C GLU A 169 5.33 -18.32 -2.09
N TYR A 170 4.14 -17.82 -1.79
CA TYR A 170 3.89 -16.71 -0.89
C TYR A 170 3.06 -17.21 0.29
N PRO A 171 3.71 -17.67 1.37
CA PRO A 171 3.00 -18.04 2.60
C PRO A 171 2.33 -16.82 3.22
N THR A 172 1.09 -16.97 3.65
CA THR A 172 0.27 -15.96 4.35
C THR A 172 -0.31 -16.56 5.63
N SER A 173 -1.01 -15.75 6.43
CA SER A 173 -1.74 -16.23 7.62
C SER A 173 -2.91 -17.17 7.29
N GLU A 174 -3.43 -17.15 6.05
CA GLU A 174 -4.62 -17.91 5.65
C GLU A 174 -4.31 -19.07 4.69
N GLY A 175 -3.07 -19.15 4.20
CA GLY A 175 -2.67 -20.14 3.21
C GLY A 175 -1.44 -19.74 2.41
N VAL A 176 -1.12 -20.58 1.43
CA VAL A 176 0.00 -20.38 0.52
C VAL A 176 -0.52 -20.07 -0.87
N PHE A 177 -0.17 -18.88 -1.38
CA PHE A 177 -0.39 -18.50 -2.76
C PHE A 177 0.82 -18.90 -3.59
N VAL A 178 0.62 -19.72 -4.63
CA VAL A 178 1.66 -20.08 -5.58
C VAL A 178 1.39 -19.35 -6.88
N TRP A 179 2.36 -18.55 -7.31
CA TRP A 179 2.26 -17.75 -8.51
C TRP A 179 3.50 -17.90 -9.40
N MET A 180 3.27 -17.97 -10.71
CA MET A 180 4.32 -17.95 -11.72
C MET A 180 3.84 -17.18 -12.95
N ILE A 181 4.63 -16.20 -13.40
CA ILE A 181 4.46 -15.58 -14.72
C ILE A 181 5.33 -16.36 -15.71
N SER A 182 4.72 -17.03 -16.69
CA SER A 182 5.47 -17.58 -17.83
C SER A 182 6.21 -16.46 -18.56
N PRO A 183 7.52 -16.61 -18.84
CA PRO A 183 8.27 -15.66 -19.66
C PRO A 183 7.69 -15.47 -21.06
N GLN A 184 6.95 -16.46 -21.58
CA GLN A 184 6.32 -16.42 -22.90
C GLN A 184 4.84 -15.96 -22.86
N GLY A 185 4.33 -15.49 -21.70
CA GLY A 185 3.02 -14.84 -21.59
C GLY A 185 1.80 -15.76 -21.69
N GLY A 186 1.96 -17.09 -21.71
CA GLY A 186 0.86 -18.02 -22.01
C GLY A 186 0.35 -18.88 -20.84
N SER A 187 1.19 -19.18 -19.83
CA SER A 187 0.81 -20.08 -18.73
C SER A 187 1.10 -19.44 -17.37
N TYR A 188 0.06 -19.35 -16.53
CA TYR A 188 0.17 -18.90 -15.15
C TYR A 188 -0.14 -20.07 -14.23
N ILE A 189 0.75 -20.37 -13.28
CA ILE A 189 0.36 -21.17 -12.12
C ILE A 189 -0.26 -20.19 -11.14
N ASN A 190 -1.53 -20.37 -10.80
CA ASN A 190 -2.21 -19.58 -9.76
C ASN A 190 -2.92 -20.58 -8.84
N ARG A 191 -2.27 -20.92 -7.72
CA ARG A 191 -2.84 -21.87 -6.76
C ARG A 191 -2.97 -21.24 -5.38
N TRP A 192 -4.03 -21.59 -4.68
CA TRP A 192 -4.19 -21.30 -3.26
C TRP A 192 -4.32 -22.60 -2.50
N ASN A 193 -3.41 -22.89 -1.57
CA ASN A 193 -3.40 -24.15 -0.81
C ASN A 193 -3.52 -25.41 -1.70
N GLY A 194 -2.90 -25.37 -2.88
CA GLY A 194 -2.95 -26.46 -3.87
C GLY A 194 -4.17 -26.46 -4.79
N ILE A 195 -5.16 -25.59 -4.56
CA ILE A 195 -6.37 -25.44 -5.40
C ILE A 195 -6.06 -24.54 -6.59
N ASP A 196 -6.36 -24.99 -7.80
CA ASP A 196 -6.24 -24.18 -9.02
C ASP A 196 -7.29 -23.07 -9.03
N LEU A 197 -6.84 -21.83 -9.17
CA LEU A 197 -7.71 -20.66 -9.23
C LEU A 197 -8.03 -20.29 -10.68
N LYS A 198 -9.26 -19.83 -10.91
CA LYS A 198 -9.70 -19.35 -12.22
C LYS A 198 -9.36 -17.87 -12.39
N LEU A 199 -8.66 -17.50 -13.46
CA LEU A 199 -8.47 -16.08 -13.79
C LEU A 199 -9.83 -15.45 -14.17
N LEU A 200 -10.14 -14.29 -13.60
CA LEU A 200 -11.37 -13.54 -13.84
C LEU A 200 -11.07 -12.21 -14.51
N ASP A 201 -12.06 -11.70 -15.25
CA ASP A 201 -12.06 -10.34 -15.77
C ASP A 201 -12.42 -9.36 -14.65
N SER A 202 -11.47 -8.55 -14.20
CA SER A 202 -11.69 -7.60 -13.10
C SER A 202 -12.66 -6.47 -13.44
N THR A 203 -13.01 -6.24 -14.70
CA THR A 203 -13.96 -5.19 -15.09
C THR A 203 -15.41 -5.53 -14.71
N GLN A 204 -15.69 -6.81 -14.47
CA GLN A 204 -16.99 -7.34 -14.02
C GLN A 204 -17.23 -7.21 -12.51
N TYR A 205 -16.29 -6.58 -11.79
CA TYR A 205 -16.33 -6.46 -10.34
C TYR A 205 -16.09 -5.01 -9.93
N ASP A 206 -16.73 -4.60 -8.84
CA ASP A 206 -16.42 -3.37 -8.12
C ASP A 206 -15.45 -3.71 -6.98
N ILE A 207 -14.20 -3.23 -7.11
CA ILE A 207 -13.13 -3.51 -6.17
C ILE A 207 -12.67 -2.18 -5.57
N HIS A 208 -12.84 -2.05 -4.25
CA HIS A 208 -12.49 -0.84 -3.51
C HIS A 208 -11.53 -1.19 -2.37
N GLU A 209 -10.34 -0.61 -2.40
CA GLU A 209 -9.41 -0.65 -1.26
C GLU A 209 -9.67 0.56 -0.37
N MET A 210 -10.21 0.29 0.82
CA MET A 210 -10.61 1.31 1.81
C MET A 210 -9.42 1.81 2.63
N SER A 211 -8.36 1.01 2.73
CA SER A 211 -7.07 1.38 3.32
C SER A 211 -5.96 0.56 2.69
N ASN A 212 -4.72 0.84 3.06
CA ASN A 212 -3.61 -0.06 2.78
C ASN A 212 -3.76 -1.47 3.41
N GLU A 213 -4.77 -1.72 4.22
CA GLU A 213 -5.00 -3.05 4.80
C GLU A 213 -6.32 -3.67 4.40
N TYR A 214 -7.29 -2.92 3.93
CA TYR A 214 -8.63 -3.45 3.73
C TYR A 214 -9.12 -3.21 2.32
N GLY A 215 -9.71 -4.25 1.73
CA GLY A 215 -10.42 -4.13 0.48
C GLY A 215 -11.74 -4.89 0.50
N ILE A 216 -12.63 -4.48 -0.38
CA ILE A 216 -13.90 -5.13 -0.64
C ILE A 216 -14.03 -5.35 -2.14
N ILE A 217 -14.57 -6.50 -2.51
CA ILE A 217 -14.92 -6.85 -3.87
C ILE A 217 -16.40 -7.22 -3.91
N THR A 218 -17.11 -6.72 -4.91
CA THR A 218 -18.49 -7.09 -5.19
C THR A 218 -18.63 -7.44 -6.67
N ALA A 219 -19.28 -8.56 -6.98
CA ALA A 219 -19.65 -8.88 -8.35
C ALA A 219 -20.73 -7.90 -8.87
N LYS A 220 -20.63 -7.48 -10.13
CA LYS A 220 -21.65 -6.65 -10.80
C LYS A 220 -22.84 -7.45 -11.30
#